data_AF-A0A532AG43-F1
#
_entry.id   AF-A0A532AG43-F1
#
_cell.length_a   1.000
_cell.length_b   1.000
_cell.length_c   1.000
_cell.angle_alpha   90.00
_cell.angle_beta   90.00
_cell.angle_gamma   90.00
#
_symmetry.space_group_name_H-M   'P 1'
#
loop_
_entity.id
_entity.type
_entity.pdbx_description
1 polymer ?
#
loop_
_entity_poly.entity_id
_entity_poly.type
_entity_poly.pdbx_seq_one_letter_code
_entity_poly.pdbx_strand_id
1 'polypeptide(L)' 'VDDRNAIRAALGTPTPDRLRMVAQAIRMGTSLEDVHAMCKIDPWFLEQIAGILDMEARIREHGIHEDAGNLRMLKAMGFS' A
#
# COMPACT_ATOMS: atom_id res chain seq x y z
N VAL A 1 -16.29 -6.97 -13.14
CA VAL A 1 -15.50 -6.77 -14.38
C VAL A 1 -14.98 -5.32 -14.51
N ASP A 2 -15.32 -4.40 -13.60
CA ASP A 2 -15.02 -2.96 -13.76
C ASP A 2 -13.87 -2.37 -12.91
N ASP A 3 -13.51 -3.00 -11.78
CA ASP A 3 -12.59 -2.36 -10.81
C ASP A 3 -11.17 -2.14 -11.36
N ARG A 4 -10.64 -3.07 -12.16
CA ARG A 4 -9.28 -2.96 -12.72
C ARG A 4 -9.14 -1.82 -13.73
N ASN A 5 -10.19 -1.55 -14.51
CA ASN A 5 -10.21 -0.43 -15.46
C ASN A 5 -10.36 0.91 -14.75
N ALA A 6 -11.20 0.97 -13.70
CA ALA A 6 -11.33 2.14 -12.85
C ALA A 6 -10.01 2.50 -12.15
N ILE A 7 -9.30 1.51 -11.61
CA ILE A 7 -7.98 1.70 -10.98
C ILE A 7 -6.95 2.24 -11.98
N ARG A 8 -6.92 1.66 -13.20
CA ARG A 8 -5.99 2.12 -14.24
C ARG A 8 -6.24 3.56 -14.67
N ALA A 9 -7.51 3.95 -14.84
CA ALA A 9 -7.88 5.32 -15.17
C ALA A 9 -7.56 6.30 -14.03
N ALA A 10 -7.77 5.87 -12.78
CA ALA A 10 -7.57 6.71 -11.61
C ALA A 10 -6.08 6.94 -11.27
N LEU A 11 -5.22 5.96 -11.52
CA LEU A 11 -3.77 6.05 -11.28
C LEU A 11 -3.02 6.90 -12.31
N GLY A 12 -3.56 7.05 -13.51
CA GLY A 12 -2.96 7.84 -14.58
C GLY A 12 -3.11 9.36 -14.38
N THR A 13 -4.10 9.80 -13.61
CA THR A 13 -4.33 11.22 -13.32
C THR A 13 -3.69 11.59 -11.98
N PRO A 14 -2.82 12.61 -11.89
CA PRO A 14 -2.30 13.10 -10.62
C PRO A 14 -3.42 13.75 -9.79
N THR A 15 -4.05 12.98 -8.90
CA THR A 15 -5.06 13.44 -7.96
C THR A 15 -4.52 13.44 -6.53
N PRO A 16 -5.08 14.23 -5.60
CA PRO A 16 -4.71 14.18 -4.19
C PRO A 16 -4.87 12.78 -3.57
N ASP A 17 -5.82 11.99 -4.06
CA ASP A 17 -6.10 10.63 -3.58
C ASP A 17 -5.26 9.54 -4.26
N ARG A 18 -4.35 9.91 -5.17
CA ARG A 18 -3.54 8.96 -5.94
C ARG A 18 -2.80 7.96 -5.06
N LEU A 19 -2.24 8.38 -3.92
CA LEU A 19 -1.54 7.47 -3.00
C LEU A 19 -2.48 6.44 -2.37
N ARG A 20 -3.72 6.82 -2.06
CA ARG A 20 -4.75 5.90 -1.55
C ARG A 20 -5.14 4.89 -2.62
N MET A 21 -5.27 5.33 -3.86
CA MET A 21 -5.57 4.47 -5.00
C MET A 21 -4.43 3.49 -5.30
N VAL A 22 -3.17 3.93 -5.18
CA VAL A 22 -2.00 3.06 -5.30
C VAL A 22 -2.05 1.97 -4.23
N ALA A 23 -2.27 2.36 -2.97
CA ALA A 23 -2.38 1.40 -1.88
C ALA A 23 -3.53 0.41 -2.11
N GLN A 24 -4.68 0.88 -2.60
CA GLN A 24 -5.81 0.02 -2.94
C GLN A 24 -5.49 -0.95 -4.08
N ALA A 25 -4.79 -0.49 -5.12
CA ALA A 25 -4.38 -1.35 -6.24
C ALA A 25 -3.45 -2.48 -5.78
N ILE A 26 -2.51 -2.18 -4.88
CA ILE A 26 -1.61 -3.17 -4.28
C ILE A 26 -2.40 -4.18 -3.44
N ARG A 27 -3.35 -3.73 -2.59
CA ARG A 27 -4.23 -4.63 -1.81
C ARG A 27 -5.03 -5.60 -2.69
N MET A 28 -5.39 -5.17 -3.89
CA MET A 28 -6.13 -5.98 -4.86
C MET A 28 -5.24 -6.93 -5.66
N GLY A 29 -3.94 -7.03 -5.33
CA GLY A 29 -2.99 -7.93 -5.96
C GLY A 29 -2.41 -7.42 -7.27
N THR A 30 -2.49 -6.11 -7.56
CA THR A 30 -1.81 -5.52 -8.71
C THR A 30 -0.30 -5.53 -8.48
N SER A 31 0.48 -5.97 -9.47
CA SER A 31 1.94 -6.02 -9.37
C SER A 31 2.52 -4.60 -9.22
N LEU A 32 3.65 -4.47 -8.51
CA LEU A 32 4.32 -3.18 -8.37
C LEU A 32 4.79 -2.63 -9.72
N GLU A 33 5.16 -3.52 -10.66
CA GLU A 33 5.51 -3.16 -12.04
C GLU A 33 4.33 -2.52 -12.79
N ASP A 34 3.13 -3.12 -12.68
CA ASP A 34 1.92 -2.57 -13.28
C ASP A 34 1.53 -1.23 -12.65
N VAL A 35 1.62 -1.13 -11.32
CA VAL A 35 1.35 0.12 -10.58
C VAL A 35 2.33 1.21 -11.03
N HIS A 36 3.62 0.90 -11.11
CA HIS A 36 4.64 1.81 -11.64
C HIS A 36 4.31 2.22 -13.08
N ALA A 37 3.94 1.27 -13.94
CA ALA A 37 3.60 1.57 -15.33
C ALA A 37 2.46 2.58 -15.45
N MET A 38 1.47 2.53 -14.53
CA MET A 38 0.29 3.41 -14.51
C MET A 38 0.57 4.79 -13.90
N CYS A 39 1.27 4.87 -12.77
CA CYS A 39 1.41 6.12 -12.01
C CYS A 39 2.82 6.76 -12.07
N LYS A 40 3.83 6.03 -12.56
CA LYS A 40 5.24 6.44 -12.63
C LYS A 40 5.87 6.78 -11.28
N ILE A 41 5.31 6.30 -10.16
CA ILE A 41 5.99 6.33 -8.86
C ILE A 41 7.16 5.35 -8.92
N ASP A 42 8.34 5.77 -8.47
CA ASP A 42 9.52 4.91 -8.45
C ASP A 42 9.23 3.58 -7.72
N PRO A 43 9.67 2.43 -8.26
CA PRO A 43 9.44 1.12 -7.65
C PRO A 43 9.88 1.06 -6.19
N TRP A 44 10.96 1.73 -5.80
CA TRP A 44 11.44 1.74 -4.42
C TRP A 44 10.38 2.29 -3.44
N PHE A 45 9.68 3.36 -3.81
CA PHE A 45 8.58 3.90 -2.98
C PHE A 45 7.38 2.95 -2.94
N LEU A 46 7.08 2.27 -4.05
CA LEU A 46 5.99 1.29 -4.11
C LEU A 46 6.28 0.08 -3.21
N GLU A 47 7.54 -0.36 -3.13
CA GLU A 47 7.99 -1.38 -2.20
C GLU A 47 7.82 -0.94 -0.73
N GLN A 48 8.12 0.32 -0.40
CA GLN A 48 7.88 0.83 0.96
C GLN A 48 6.38 0.82 1.32
N ILE A 49 5.52 1.22 0.39
CA ILE A 49 4.07 1.18 0.58
C ILE A 49 3.59 -0.27 0.75
N ALA A 50 4.07 -1.19 -0.08
CA ALA A 50 3.74 -2.60 0.02
C ALA A 50 4.13 -3.18 1.38
N GLY A 51 5.33 -2.88 1.89
CA GLY A 51 5.77 -3.33 3.21
C GLY A 51 4.90 -2.82 4.37
N ILE A 52 4.37 -1.59 4.27
CA ILE A 52 3.39 -1.08 5.25
C ILE A 52 2.07 -1.84 5.15
N LEU A 53 1.59 -2.13 3.93
CA LEU A 53 0.35 -2.88 3.72
C LEU A 53 0.44 -4.32 4.20
N ASP A 54 1.60 -4.97 4.01
CA ASP A 54 1.87 -6.32 4.51
C ASP A 54 1.82 -6.35 6.04
N MET A 55 2.42 -5.35 6.70
CA MET A 55 2.34 -5.22 8.16
C MET A 55 0.90 -4.96 8.62
N GLU A 56 0.15 -4.11 7.93
CA GLU A 56 -1.27 -3.88 8.23
C GLU A 56 -2.07 -5.19 8.14
N ALA A 57 -1.84 -6.00 7.10
CA ALA A 57 -2.49 -7.30 6.93
C ALA A 57 -2.15 -8.24 8.09
N ARG A 58 -0.87 -8.31 8.48
CA ARG A 58 -0.39 -9.09 9.62
C ARG A 58 -1.05 -8.67 10.93
N ILE A 59 -1.16 -7.36 11.18
CA ILE A 59 -1.85 -6.82 12.37
C ILE A 59 -3.34 -7.17 12.34
N ARG A 60 -3.99 -7.08 11.18
CA ARG A 60 -5.41 -7.43 11.04
C ARG A 60 -5.66 -8.91 11.34
N GLU A 61 -4.75 -9.79 10.95
CA GLU A 61 -4.87 -11.24 11.15
C GLU A 61 -4.53 -11.67 12.60
N HIS A 62 -3.46 -11.13 13.18
CA HIS A 62 -2.93 -11.61 14.46
C HIS A 62 -3.19 -10.67 15.65
N GLY A 63 -3.71 -9.47 15.39
CA GLY A 63 -3.80 -8.40 16.37
C GLY A 63 -2.45 -7.73 16.64
N ILE A 64 -2.47 -6.78 17.59
CA ILE A 64 -1.26 -6.09 18.06
C ILE A 64 -0.81 -6.76 19.35
N HIS A 65 0.44 -7.21 19.39
CA HIS A 65 1.07 -7.63 20.63
C HIS A 65 1.50 -6.41 21.44
N GLU A 66 1.12 -6.37 22.72
CA GLU A 66 1.35 -5.22 23.60
C GLU A 66 2.79 -5.13 24.17
N ASP A 67 3.69 -6.02 23.76
CA ASP A 67 5.08 -5.91 24.21
C ASP A 67 5.78 -4.70 23.57
N ALA A 68 6.71 -4.13 24.34
CA ALA A 68 7.40 -2.90 23.95
C ALA A 68 8.24 -3.06 22.66
N GLY A 69 8.66 -4.28 22.30
CA GLY A 69 9.41 -4.53 21.08
C GLY A 69 8.53 -4.35 19.84
N ASN A 70 7.40 -5.05 19.82
CA ASN A 70 6.43 -4.96 18.73
C ASN A 70 5.85 -3.56 18.59
N LEU A 71 5.48 -2.90 19.69
CA LEU A 71 4.98 -1.52 19.64
C LEU A 71 6.02 -0.55 19.04
N ARG A 72 7.30 -0.63 19.42
CA ARG A 72 8.36 0.21 18.84
C ARG A 72 8.54 -0.04 17.35
N MET A 73 8.49 -1.30 16.92
CA MET A 73 8.58 -1.66 15.51
C MET A 73 7.44 -1.01 14.71
N LEU A 74 6.20 -1.12 15.19
CA LEU A 74 5.03 -0.52 14.54
C LEU A 74 5.13 1.01 14.47
N LYS A 75 5.58 1.66 15.55
CA LYS A 75 5.82 3.12 15.55
C LYS A 75 6.91 3.53 14.57
N ALA A 76 8.00 2.76 14.44
CA ALA A 76 9.07 3.04 13.49
C ALA A 76 8.60 2.93 12.03
N MET A 77 7.59 2.09 11.76
CA MET A 77 6.92 1.99 10.46
C MET A 77 5.84 3.07 10.23
N GLY A 78 5.57 3.92 11.23
CA GLY A 78 4.61 5.03 11.12
C GLY A 78 3.17 4.71 11.50
N PHE A 79 2.89 3.52 12.07
CA PHE A 79 1.53 3.19 12.56
C PHE A 79 1.17 4.07 13.76
N SER A 80 -0.08 4.55 13.81
CA SER A 80 -0.62 5.42 14.87
C SER A 80 -1.71 4.75 15.67
#